data_AF-A0A7X6TYQ9-F1
#
_entry.id   AF-A0A7X6TYQ9-F1
#
_cell.length_a   1.000
_cell.length_b   1.000
_cell.length_c   1.000
_cell.angle_alpha   90.00
_cell.angle_beta   90.00
_cell.angle_gamma   90.00
#
_symmetry.space_group_name_H-M   'P 1'
#
loop_
_entity.id
_entity.type
_entity.pdbx_description
1 polymer ?
#
loop_
_entity_poly.entity_id
_entity_poly.type
_entity_poly.pdbx_seq_one_letter_code
_entity_poly.pdbx_strand_id
1 'polypeptide(L)'
;MTDIDKAVRLYTLMADRLEASGHAPRQARIYREQADLIRGCQTLEEATEKIKNSPYYLGAGAALLQDKLAALAQASEAVGMPDVAQVYWDKIRAIEDDVAAMYEAGYETRAANLKRPYLETFEAFASLYRTYLTLSGQSALDSTGRESMLKDLREALGRLRKPSDSFEELAGLPAFRKLVEADDAAYESFVQEVPQLAAHGPDLALTLEAIEADWKQTLAGLRSQQGPVKAAGQANQGRVRRAQALAKAPSSRQGTYQFSQEEVKPFV
;
A
#
# COMPACT_ATOMS: atom_id res chain seq x y z
N MET A 1 55.08 2.36 17.68
CA MET A 1 53.85 1.57 17.56
C MET A 1 54.24 0.25 16.92
N THR A 2 54.25 -0.81 17.72
CA THR A 2 54.60 -2.17 17.28
C THR A 2 53.50 -2.73 16.37
N ASP A 3 53.77 -3.84 15.69
CA ASP A 3 52.75 -4.48 14.86
C ASP A 3 51.62 -5.09 15.69
N ILE A 4 51.90 -5.51 16.93
CA ILE A 4 50.88 -5.87 17.93
C ILE A 4 50.00 -4.66 18.27
N ASP A 5 50.58 -3.48 18.54
CA ASP A 5 49.81 -2.28 18.84
C ASP A 5 48.88 -1.89 17.69
N LYS A 6 49.33 -2.05 16.45
CA LYS A 6 48.52 -1.82 15.24
C LYS A 6 47.35 -2.80 15.17
N ALA A 7 47.60 -4.08 15.42
CA ALA A 7 46.57 -5.13 15.40
C ALA A 7 45.52 -4.89 16.51
N VAL A 8 45.95 -4.69 17.76
CA VAL A 8 45.05 -4.37 18.89
C VAL A 8 44.20 -3.15 18.56
N ARG A 9 44.81 -2.09 18.01
CA ARG A 9 44.10 -0.87 17.62
C ARG A 9 43.08 -1.13 16.51
N LEU A 10 43.40 -1.94 15.51
CA LEU A 10 42.47 -2.31 14.43
C LEU A 10 41.22 -2.99 15.00
N TYR A 11 41.40 -4.04 15.79
CA TYR A 11 40.28 -4.80 16.38
C TYR A 11 39.43 -3.96 17.33
N THR A 12 40.07 -3.10 18.13
CA THR A 12 39.36 -2.16 19.02
C THR A 12 38.53 -1.16 18.21
N LEU A 13 39.10 -0.56 17.15
CA LEU A 13 38.38 0.37 16.27
C LEU A 13 37.19 -0.30 15.55
N MET A 14 37.35 -1.56 15.15
CA MET A 14 36.25 -2.34 14.56
C MET A 14 35.13 -2.57 15.57
N ALA A 15 35.45 -2.95 16.81
CA ALA A 15 34.48 -3.12 17.87
C ALA A 15 33.73 -1.81 18.19
N ASP A 16 34.46 -0.71 18.38
CA ASP A 16 33.88 0.59 18.70
C ASP A 16 32.95 1.09 17.58
N ARG A 17 33.32 0.87 16.32
CA ARG A 17 32.45 1.18 15.17
C ARG A 17 31.15 0.38 15.20
N LEU A 18 31.21 -0.91 15.53
CA LEU A 18 30.03 -1.78 15.55
C LEU A 18 29.12 -1.43 16.73
N GLU A 19 29.68 -1.10 17.89
CA GLU A 19 28.91 -0.59 19.03
C GLU A 19 28.24 0.74 18.75
N ALA A 20 28.95 1.68 18.13
CA ALA A 20 28.38 2.94 17.70
C ALA A 20 27.22 2.75 16.70
N SER A 21 27.22 1.67 15.92
CA SER A 21 26.12 1.35 15.00
C SER A 21 24.88 0.78 15.70
N GLY A 22 25.02 0.16 16.87
CA GLY A 22 23.93 -0.51 17.60
C GLY A 22 23.38 -1.80 16.96
N HIS A 23 23.89 -2.22 15.80
CA HIS A 23 23.31 -3.33 15.01
C HIS A 23 24.07 -4.65 15.10
N ALA A 24 25.31 -4.66 15.60
CA ALA A 24 26.17 -5.85 15.62
C ALA A 24 26.86 -6.06 16.99
N PRO A 25 26.09 -6.22 18.08
CA PRO A 25 26.63 -6.31 19.43
C PRO A 25 27.46 -7.56 19.69
N ARG A 26 27.12 -8.72 19.10
CA ARG A 26 27.92 -9.95 19.28
C ARG A 26 29.24 -9.82 18.55
N GLN A 27 29.22 -9.27 17.33
CA GLN A 27 30.44 -9.11 16.55
C GLN A 27 31.40 -8.12 17.22
N ALA A 28 30.88 -7.03 17.78
CA ALA A 28 31.69 -6.08 18.55
C ALA A 28 32.37 -6.74 19.75
N ARG A 29 31.63 -7.55 20.52
CA ARG A 29 32.18 -8.32 21.65
C ARG A 29 33.32 -9.23 21.23
N ILE A 30 33.15 -10.01 20.15
CA ILE A 30 34.21 -10.91 19.66
C ILE A 30 35.46 -10.12 19.24
N TYR A 31 35.30 -8.97 18.58
CA TYR A 31 36.46 -8.15 18.21
C TYR A 31 37.19 -7.57 19.42
N ARG A 32 36.50 -7.25 20.52
CA ARG A 32 37.17 -6.89 21.79
C ARG A 32 37.93 -8.06 22.38
N GLU A 33 37.31 -9.23 22.44
CA GLU A 33 37.95 -10.43 22.97
C GLU A 33 39.18 -10.84 22.13
N GLN A 34 39.12 -10.68 20.81
CA GLN A 34 40.28 -10.85 19.92
C GLN A 34 41.36 -9.80 20.19
N ALA A 35 41.01 -8.52 20.40
CA ALA A 35 41.97 -7.48 20.74
C ALA A 35 42.68 -7.78 22.07
N ASP A 36 41.97 -8.28 23.07
CA ASP A 36 42.52 -8.68 24.37
C ASP A 36 43.46 -9.89 24.23
N LEU A 37 43.09 -10.87 23.42
CA LEU A 37 43.94 -12.03 23.10
C LEU A 37 45.26 -11.59 22.44
N ILE A 38 45.18 -10.71 21.44
CA ILE A 38 46.35 -10.18 20.72
C ILE A 38 47.26 -9.37 21.65
N ARG A 39 46.69 -8.59 22.57
CA ARG A 39 47.45 -7.78 23.53
C ARG A 39 48.37 -8.62 24.42
N GLY A 40 48.00 -9.88 24.67
CA GLY A 40 48.82 -10.84 25.43
C GLY A 40 49.91 -11.57 24.63
N CYS A 41 50.18 -11.17 23.38
CA CYS A 41 51.15 -11.81 22.48
C CYS A 41 52.37 -10.92 22.24
N GLN A 42 53.52 -11.53 21.96
CA GLN A 42 54.77 -10.82 21.66
C GLN A 42 54.96 -10.58 20.16
N THR A 43 54.44 -11.47 19.31
CA THR A 43 54.56 -11.38 17.85
C THR A 43 53.22 -11.62 17.15
N LEU A 44 53.11 -11.15 15.90
CA LEU A 44 51.90 -11.37 15.09
C LEU A 44 51.70 -12.85 14.76
N GLU A 45 52.77 -13.60 14.58
CA GLU A 45 52.71 -15.05 14.36
C GLU A 45 52.10 -15.76 15.57
N GLU A 46 52.53 -15.40 16.78
CA GLU A 46 51.97 -15.94 18.01
C GLU A 46 50.49 -15.58 18.14
N ALA A 47 50.14 -14.31 17.89
CA ALA A 47 48.75 -13.85 17.93
C ALA A 47 47.86 -14.60 16.93
N THR A 48 48.36 -14.81 15.71
CA THR A 48 47.64 -15.53 14.65
C THR A 48 47.41 -16.99 15.03
N GLU A 49 48.44 -17.68 15.53
CA GLU A 49 48.30 -19.06 16.00
C GLU A 49 47.37 -19.18 17.21
N LYS A 50 47.44 -18.24 18.17
CA LYS A 50 46.49 -18.21 19.29
C LYS A 50 45.05 -18.00 18.83
N ILE A 51 44.80 -17.11 17.87
CA ILE A 51 43.45 -16.90 17.31
C ILE A 51 42.95 -18.17 16.63
N LYS A 52 43.75 -18.80 15.77
CA LYS A 52 43.39 -20.05 15.07
C LYS A 52 43.03 -21.18 16.02
N ASN A 53 43.73 -21.27 17.14
CA ASN A 53 43.53 -22.29 18.17
C ASN A 53 42.56 -21.85 19.28
N SER A 54 41.81 -20.76 19.07
CA SER A 54 40.80 -20.26 20.00
C SER A 54 39.39 -20.35 19.39
N PRO A 55 38.33 -20.27 20.22
CA PRO A 55 36.96 -20.13 19.73
C PRO A 55 36.74 -18.90 18.81
N TYR A 56 37.67 -17.94 18.82
CA TYR A 56 37.56 -16.70 18.04
C TYR A 56 37.93 -16.83 16.57
N TYR A 57 38.52 -17.94 16.13
CA TYR A 57 38.91 -18.11 14.72
C TYR A 57 37.71 -17.98 13.77
N LEU A 58 36.62 -18.67 14.10
CA LEU A 58 35.33 -18.57 13.39
C LEU A 58 34.35 -17.62 14.08
N GLY A 59 34.63 -17.23 15.33
CA GLY A 59 33.73 -16.45 16.17
C GLY A 59 33.26 -15.13 15.55
N ALA A 60 34.13 -14.40 14.83
CA ALA A 60 33.74 -13.14 14.22
C ALA A 60 32.73 -13.33 13.07
N GLY A 61 32.86 -14.43 12.30
CA GLY A 61 31.93 -14.79 11.23
C GLY A 61 30.59 -15.30 11.78
N ALA A 62 30.66 -16.16 12.80
CA ALA A 62 29.47 -16.67 13.49
C ALA A 62 28.66 -15.53 14.13
N ALA A 63 29.33 -14.62 14.85
CA ALA A 63 28.70 -13.47 15.48
C ALA A 63 28.04 -12.53 14.47
N LEU A 64 28.68 -12.27 13.33
CA LEU A 64 28.08 -11.49 12.24
C LEU A 64 26.78 -12.13 11.73
N LEU A 65 26.78 -13.45 11.53
CA LEU A 65 25.58 -14.15 11.07
C LEU A 65 24.48 -14.10 12.13
N GLN A 66 24.81 -14.34 13.40
CA GLN A 66 23.85 -14.28 14.51
C GLN A 66 23.22 -12.89 14.66
N ASP A 67 23.99 -11.81 14.54
CA ASP A 67 23.46 -10.45 14.60
C ASP A 67 22.53 -10.14 13.41
N LYS A 68 22.87 -10.60 12.19
CA LYS A 68 21.96 -10.49 11.03
C LYS A 68 20.66 -11.27 11.23
N LEU A 69 20.75 -12.50 11.71
CA LEU A 69 19.59 -13.35 11.98
C LEU A 69 18.70 -12.73 13.07
N ALA A 70 19.30 -12.11 14.09
CA ALA A 70 18.55 -11.47 15.17
C ALA A 70 17.76 -10.27 14.65
N ALA A 71 18.36 -9.45 13.78
CA ALA A 71 17.67 -8.35 13.11
C ALA A 71 16.50 -8.86 12.24
N LEU A 72 16.69 -9.96 11.50
CA LEU A 72 15.64 -10.58 10.70
C LEU A 72 14.50 -11.13 11.58
N ALA A 73 14.82 -11.77 12.69
CA ALA A 73 13.86 -12.31 13.65
C ALA A 73 12.99 -11.19 14.26
N GLN A 74 13.63 -10.13 14.74
CA GLN A 74 12.94 -8.95 15.29
C GLN A 74 12.06 -8.27 14.25
N ALA A 75 12.55 -8.14 13.01
CA ALA A 75 11.75 -7.58 11.92
C ALA A 75 10.53 -8.44 11.60
N SER A 76 10.68 -9.78 11.58
CA SER A 76 9.59 -10.72 11.40
C SER A 76 8.55 -10.64 12.53
N GLU A 77 8.98 -10.55 13.79
CA GLU A 77 8.08 -10.34 14.94
C GLU A 77 7.31 -9.03 14.82
N ALA A 78 7.99 -7.93 14.47
CA ALA A 78 7.38 -6.61 14.34
C ALA A 78 6.30 -6.53 13.26
N VAL A 79 6.35 -7.41 12.25
CA VAL A 79 5.33 -7.52 11.20
C VAL A 79 4.35 -8.67 11.41
N GLY A 80 4.36 -9.31 12.59
CA GLY A 80 3.41 -10.36 12.96
C GLY A 80 3.68 -11.72 12.32
N MET A 81 4.94 -12.07 12.06
CA MET A 81 5.38 -13.36 11.51
C MET A 81 6.19 -14.19 12.53
N PRO A 82 5.58 -14.65 13.64
CA PRO A 82 6.31 -15.28 14.74
C PRO A 82 6.95 -16.62 14.36
N ASP A 83 6.32 -17.41 13.47
CA ASP A 83 6.88 -18.68 12.98
C ASP A 83 8.09 -18.48 12.06
N VAL A 84 8.12 -17.42 11.26
CA VAL A 84 9.31 -17.01 10.48
C VAL A 84 10.43 -16.56 11.41
N ALA A 85 10.12 -15.74 12.42
CA ALA A 85 11.09 -15.30 13.41
C ALA A 85 11.72 -16.48 14.18
N GLN A 86 10.90 -17.48 14.53
CA GLN A 86 11.37 -18.68 15.22
C GLN A 86 12.42 -19.43 14.42
N VAL A 87 12.32 -19.49 13.08
CA VAL A 87 13.36 -20.13 12.25
C VAL A 87 14.72 -19.44 12.41
N TYR A 88 14.74 -18.11 12.47
CA TYR A 88 15.97 -17.34 12.67
C TYR A 88 16.51 -17.49 14.10
N TRP A 89 15.64 -17.50 15.12
CA TRP A 89 16.04 -17.75 16.50
C TRP A 89 16.59 -19.16 16.72
N ASP A 90 15.97 -20.18 16.13
CA ASP A 90 16.46 -21.56 16.16
C ASP A 90 17.85 -21.65 15.50
N LYS A 91 18.05 -20.94 14.39
CA LYS A 91 19.35 -20.89 13.71
C LYS A 91 20.43 -20.23 14.57
N ILE A 92 20.09 -19.16 15.28
CA ILE A 92 21.02 -18.51 16.22
C ILE A 92 21.44 -19.49 17.31
N ARG A 93 20.48 -20.19 17.94
CA ARG A 93 20.76 -21.20 18.98
C ARG A 93 21.64 -22.33 18.46
N ALA A 94 21.36 -22.82 17.25
CA ALA A 94 22.20 -23.84 16.62
C ALA A 94 23.66 -23.38 16.45
N ILE A 95 23.90 -22.12 16.11
CA ILE A 95 25.26 -21.53 16.01
C ILE A 95 25.90 -21.34 17.40
N GLU A 96 25.10 -21.03 18.43
CA GLU A 96 25.57 -20.93 19.82
C GLU A 96 26.00 -22.29 20.37
N ASP A 97 25.29 -23.37 19.99
CA ASP A 97 25.60 -24.75 20.38
C ASP A 97 26.79 -25.32 19.57
N ASP A 98 26.83 -25.08 18.26
CA ASP A 98 27.93 -25.47 17.38
C ASP A 98 28.20 -24.38 16.32
N VAL A 99 29.37 -23.75 16.40
CA VAL A 99 29.80 -22.71 15.45
C VAL A 99 29.80 -23.22 14.00
N ALA A 100 30.05 -24.51 13.76
CA ALA A 100 30.01 -25.10 12.42
C ALA A 100 28.61 -25.03 11.79
N ALA A 101 27.56 -24.97 12.61
CA ALA A 101 26.19 -24.80 12.15
C ALA A 101 26.01 -23.51 11.33
N MET A 102 26.90 -22.52 11.43
CA MET A 102 26.83 -21.31 10.58
C MET A 102 26.89 -21.61 9.07
N TYR A 103 27.45 -22.77 8.69
CA TYR A 103 27.52 -23.21 7.30
C TYR A 103 26.35 -24.08 6.84
N GLU A 104 25.50 -24.54 7.77
CA GLU A 104 24.32 -25.33 7.42
C GLU A 104 23.26 -24.45 6.74
N ALA A 105 22.90 -24.82 5.52
CA ALA A 105 21.88 -24.15 4.72
C ALA A 105 20.47 -24.75 4.93
N GLY A 106 19.45 -24.08 4.41
CA GLY A 106 18.07 -24.61 4.32
C GLY A 106 17.09 -23.91 5.25
N TYR A 107 17.58 -23.21 6.29
CA TYR A 107 16.75 -22.33 7.11
C TYR A 107 16.20 -21.17 6.27
N GLU A 108 16.92 -20.70 5.25
CA GLU A 108 16.48 -19.66 4.33
C GLU A 108 15.25 -20.11 3.54
N THR A 109 15.30 -21.32 2.98
CA THR A 109 14.18 -21.92 2.23
C THR A 109 12.98 -22.13 3.15
N ARG A 110 13.21 -22.61 4.38
CA ARG A 110 12.15 -22.78 5.39
C ARG A 110 11.49 -21.45 5.73
N ALA A 111 12.28 -20.40 6.02
CA ALA A 111 11.78 -19.07 6.31
C ALA A 111 11.00 -18.48 5.11
N ALA A 112 11.51 -18.65 3.89
CA ALA A 112 10.84 -18.18 2.67
C ALA A 112 9.49 -18.88 2.45
N ASN A 113 9.42 -20.19 2.67
CA ASN A 113 8.17 -20.95 2.54
C ASN A 113 7.15 -20.54 3.61
N LEU A 114 7.58 -20.32 4.86
CA LEU A 114 6.71 -19.83 5.92
C LEU A 114 6.24 -18.39 5.68
N LYS A 115 7.07 -17.55 5.05
CA LYS A 115 6.73 -16.17 4.73
C LYS A 115 5.68 -16.05 3.62
N ARG A 116 5.63 -17.00 2.68
CA ARG A 116 4.74 -16.93 1.50
C ARG A 116 3.26 -16.74 1.87
N PRO A 117 2.64 -17.53 2.76
CA PRO A 117 1.24 -17.32 3.17
C PRO A 117 0.96 -15.94 3.77
N TYR A 118 1.93 -15.33 4.46
CA TYR A 118 1.77 -13.97 4.98
C TYR A 118 1.72 -12.95 3.85
N LEU A 119 2.61 -13.08 2.85
CA LEU A 119 2.61 -12.19 1.69
C LEU A 119 1.31 -12.32 0.89
N GLU A 120 0.83 -13.54 0.67
CA GLU A 120 -0.47 -13.80 0.04
C GLU A 120 -1.62 -13.16 0.83
N THR A 121 -1.56 -13.19 2.17
CA THR A 121 -2.55 -12.53 3.04
C THR A 121 -2.46 -11.01 2.95
N PHE A 122 -1.27 -10.42 2.89
CA PHE A 122 -1.11 -8.98 2.66
C PHE A 122 -1.67 -8.53 1.30
N GLU A 123 -1.40 -9.30 0.24
CA GLU A 123 -1.93 -9.03 -1.10
C GLU A 123 -3.46 -9.15 -1.16
N ALA A 124 -4.02 -10.17 -0.48
CA ALA A 124 -5.46 -10.34 -0.33
C ALA A 124 -6.08 -9.16 0.43
N PHE A 125 -5.48 -8.73 1.54
CA PHE A 125 -5.96 -7.60 2.33
C PHE A 125 -5.91 -6.28 1.55
N ALA A 126 -4.83 -6.01 0.83
CA ALA A 126 -4.74 -4.84 -0.04
C ALA A 126 -5.79 -4.89 -1.16
N SER A 127 -6.09 -6.08 -1.69
CA SER A 127 -7.17 -6.27 -2.66
C SER A 127 -8.55 -5.97 -2.05
N LEU A 128 -8.80 -6.33 -0.78
CA LEU A 128 -10.04 -5.96 -0.08
C LEU A 128 -10.22 -4.45 -0.05
N TYR A 129 -9.18 -3.70 0.33
CA TYR A 129 -9.25 -2.25 0.38
C TYR A 129 -9.49 -1.62 -1.00
N ARG A 130 -8.79 -2.09 -2.04
CA ARG A 130 -9.01 -1.63 -3.41
C ARG A 130 -10.42 -1.90 -3.90
N THR A 131 -10.94 -3.11 -3.66
CA THR A 131 -12.29 -3.49 -4.06
C THR A 131 -13.34 -2.70 -3.28
N TYR A 132 -13.11 -2.47 -2.00
CA TYR A 132 -13.94 -1.58 -1.16
C TYR A 132 -14.04 -0.18 -1.77
N LEU A 133 -12.89 0.48 -2.01
CA LEU A 133 -12.87 1.82 -2.62
C LEU A 133 -13.59 1.86 -3.98
N THR A 134 -13.40 0.81 -4.78
CA THR A 134 -14.05 0.70 -6.09
C THR A 134 -15.56 0.61 -5.95
N LEU A 135 -16.07 -0.25 -5.05
CA LEU A 135 -17.50 -0.38 -4.76
C LEU A 135 -18.11 0.92 -4.22
N SER A 136 -17.40 1.63 -3.35
CA SER A 136 -17.84 2.91 -2.79
C SER A 136 -17.90 4.03 -3.84
N GLY A 137 -17.07 3.97 -4.88
CA GLY A 137 -17.07 4.94 -5.99
C GLY A 137 -17.94 4.55 -7.20
N GLN A 138 -18.44 3.32 -7.26
CA GLN A 138 -19.15 2.80 -8.43
C GLN A 138 -20.61 3.23 -8.45
N SER A 139 -21.10 3.62 -9.64
CA SER A 139 -22.51 3.95 -9.86
C SER A 139 -23.43 2.81 -9.43
N ALA A 140 -24.54 3.15 -8.78
CA ALA A 140 -25.59 2.19 -8.41
C ALA A 140 -26.25 1.52 -9.62
N LEU A 141 -26.13 2.13 -10.81
CA LEU A 141 -26.75 1.66 -12.04
C LEU A 141 -25.92 0.58 -12.76
N ASP A 142 -24.67 0.34 -12.35
CA ASP A 142 -23.80 -0.69 -12.92
C ASP A 142 -23.89 -1.99 -12.11
N SER A 143 -24.98 -2.74 -12.31
CA SER A 143 -25.24 -3.98 -11.57
C SER A 143 -24.19 -5.06 -11.83
N THR A 144 -23.77 -5.22 -13.09
CA THR A 144 -22.81 -6.26 -13.50
C THR A 144 -21.43 -6.01 -12.91
N GLY A 145 -20.95 -4.76 -12.95
CA GLY A 145 -19.66 -4.41 -12.36
C GLY A 145 -19.65 -4.61 -10.85
N ARG A 146 -20.74 -4.25 -10.15
CA ARG A 146 -20.86 -4.45 -8.70
C ARG A 146 -20.87 -5.92 -8.30
N GLU A 147 -21.60 -6.77 -9.01
CA GLU A 147 -21.60 -8.22 -8.75
C GLU A 147 -20.20 -8.82 -8.91
N SER A 148 -19.45 -8.41 -9.93
CA SER A 148 -18.06 -8.83 -10.12
C SER A 148 -17.18 -8.38 -8.96
N MET A 149 -17.28 -7.13 -8.52
CA MET A 149 -16.49 -6.61 -7.40
C MET A 149 -16.84 -7.28 -6.07
N LEU A 150 -18.11 -7.58 -5.81
CA LEU A 150 -18.52 -8.35 -4.62
C LEU A 150 -17.97 -9.77 -4.64
N LYS A 151 -17.89 -10.40 -5.82
CA LYS A 151 -17.24 -11.70 -5.97
C LYS A 151 -15.74 -11.59 -5.64
N ASP A 152 -15.04 -10.61 -6.20
CA ASP A 152 -13.62 -10.39 -5.93
C ASP A 152 -13.35 -10.10 -4.45
N LEU A 153 -14.26 -9.36 -3.78
CA LEU A 153 -14.20 -9.10 -2.34
C LEU A 153 -14.28 -10.40 -1.53
N ARG A 154 -15.25 -11.27 -1.84
CA ARG A 154 -15.42 -12.57 -1.18
C ARG A 154 -14.23 -13.51 -1.44
N GLU A 155 -13.72 -13.53 -2.66
CA GLU A 155 -12.53 -14.30 -3.01
C GLU A 155 -11.27 -13.80 -2.30
N ALA A 156 -11.13 -12.48 -2.11
CA ALA A 156 -10.05 -11.92 -1.30
C ALA A 156 -10.18 -12.27 0.19
N LEU A 157 -11.39 -12.21 0.77
CA LEU A 157 -11.64 -12.66 2.15
C LEU A 157 -11.30 -14.14 2.31
N GLY A 158 -11.70 -14.98 1.34
CA GLY A 158 -11.41 -16.41 1.35
C GLY A 158 -9.92 -16.78 1.20
N ARG A 159 -9.05 -15.82 0.87
CA ARG A 159 -7.59 -16.00 0.75
C ARG A 159 -6.81 -15.59 2.00
N LEU A 160 -7.46 -15.03 3.02
CA LEU A 160 -6.82 -14.71 4.29
C LEU A 160 -6.40 -16.01 5.01
N ARG A 161 -5.16 -16.08 5.48
CA ARG A 161 -4.59 -17.30 6.09
C ARG A 161 -3.68 -17.01 7.28
N LYS A 162 -2.75 -16.06 7.16
CA LYS A 162 -1.68 -15.83 8.13
C LYS A 162 -1.42 -14.33 8.32
N PRO A 163 -1.28 -13.83 9.55
CA PRO A 163 -1.29 -14.56 10.83
C PRO A 163 -2.67 -15.11 11.24
N SER A 164 -3.75 -14.61 10.66
CA SER A 164 -5.13 -15.04 10.91
C SER A 164 -5.90 -15.12 9.58
N ASP A 165 -7.00 -15.86 9.59
CA ASP A 165 -8.01 -15.86 8.53
C ASP A 165 -9.18 -14.89 8.82
N SER A 166 -9.25 -14.31 10.01
CA SER A 166 -10.22 -13.26 10.35
C SER A 166 -9.77 -11.91 9.81
N PHE A 167 -10.62 -11.28 9.01
CA PHE A 167 -10.39 -9.93 8.50
C PHE A 167 -10.29 -8.90 9.63
N GLU A 168 -11.15 -8.99 10.64
CA GLU A 168 -11.21 -8.07 11.77
C GLU A 168 -9.94 -8.15 12.62
N GLU A 169 -9.47 -9.38 12.90
CA GLU A 169 -8.20 -9.58 13.61
C GLU A 169 -7.03 -8.99 12.82
N LEU A 170 -6.96 -9.25 11.52
CA LEU A 170 -5.92 -8.70 10.65
C LEU A 170 -5.97 -7.17 10.61
N ALA A 171 -7.15 -6.57 10.50
CA ALA A 171 -7.32 -5.12 10.48
C ALA A 171 -6.86 -4.45 11.80
N GLY A 172 -6.96 -5.16 12.92
CA GLY A 172 -6.43 -4.70 14.20
C GLY A 172 -4.90 -4.69 14.29
N LEU A 173 -4.19 -5.34 13.36
CA LEU A 173 -2.73 -5.44 13.41
C LEU A 173 -2.04 -4.22 12.78
N PRO A 174 -1.01 -3.63 13.43
CA PRO A 174 -0.29 -2.47 12.90
C PRO A 174 0.29 -2.66 11.50
N ALA A 175 0.71 -3.88 11.14
CA ALA A 175 1.26 -4.18 9.82
C ALA A 175 0.22 -4.03 8.70
N PHE A 176 -1.04 -4.41 8.96
CA PHE A 176 -2.14 -4.34 7.99
C PHE A 176 -2.77 -2.94 7.96
N ARG A 177 -2.86 -2.25 9.11
CA ARG A 177 -3.29 -0.84 9.15
C ARG A 177 -2.43 0.05 8.24
N LYS A 178 -1.12 -0.18 8.20
CA LYS A 178 -0.16 0.57 7.36
C LYS A 178 -0.32 0.33 5.86
N LEU A 179 -0.99 -0.74 5.44
CA LEU A 179 -1.27 -1.00 4.03
C LEU A 179 -2.39 -0.12 3.48
N VAL A 180 -3.18 0.47 4.38
CA VAL A 180 -4.35 1.28 4.03
C VAL A 180 -4.03 2.74 4.28
N GLU A 181 -3.89 3.49 3.19
CA GLU A 181 -3.71 4.94 3.22
C GLU A 181 -5.07 5.62 3.40
N ALA A 182 -5.52 5.66 4.66
CA ALA A 182 -6.75 6.29 5.11
C ALA A 182 -6.55 6.89 6.50
N ASP A 183 -7.31 7.93 6.84
CA ASP A 183 -7.44 8.39 8.22
C ASP A 183 -8.20 7.36 9.07
N ASP A 184 -8.26 7.57 10.38
CA ASP A 184 -8.84 6.58 11.30
C ASP A 184 -10.34 6.40 11.10
N ALA A 185 -11.07 7.46 10.73
CA ALA A 185 -12.51 7.38 10.47
C ALA A 185 -12.81 6.57 9.20
N ALA A 186 -12.11 6.85 8.11
CA ALA A 186 -12.24 6.10 6.87
C ALA A 186 -11.76 4.65 7.01
N TYR A 187 -10.72 4.40 7.83
CA TYR A 187 -10.29 3.05 8.16
C TYR A 187 -11.36 2.28 8.95
N GLU A 188 -11.98 2.91 9.94
CA GLU A 188 -13.07 2.31 10.71
C GLU A 188 -14.26 1.95 9.81
N SER A 189 -14.67 2.85 8.91
CA SER A 189 -15.69 2.56 7.89
C SER A 189 -15.31 1.36 7.02
N PHE A 190 -14.07 1.29 6.52
CA PHE A 190 -13.59 0.13 5.76
C PHE A 190 -13.73 -1.19 6.56
N VAL A 191 -13.32 -1.19 7.83
CA VAL A 191 -13.37 -2.40 8.68
C VAL A 191 -14.82 -2.81 8.97
N GLN A 192 -15.72 -1.86 9.16
CA GLN A 192 -17.14 -2.16 9.43
C GLN A 192 -17.91 -2.57 8.17
N GLU A 193 -17.62 -1.97 7.02
CA GLU A 193 -18.41 -2.14 5.80
C GLU A 193 -18.01 -3.37 5.00
N VAL A 194 -16.74 -3.78 4.98
CA VAL A 194 -16.29 -4.94 4.19
C VAL A 194 -17.05 -6.24 4.55
N PRO A 195 -17.21 -6.62 5.83
CA PRO A 195 -17.99 -7.81 6.20
C PRO A 195 -19.46 -7.70 5.75
N GLN A 196 -20.05 -6.51 5.88
CA GLN A 196 -21.45 -6.26 5.50
C GLN A 196 -21.64 -6.38 3.98
N LEU A 197 -20.74 -5.74 3.20
CA LEU A 197 -20.75 -5.82 1.74
C LEU A 197 -20.55 -7.26 1.26
N ALA A 198 -19.65 -8.02 1.88
CA ALA A 198 -19.42 -9.41 1.51
C ALA A 198 -20.65 -10.29 1.77
N ALA A 199 -21.30 -10.13 2.93
CA ALA A 199 -22.43 -10.94 3.37
C ALA A 199 -23.75 -10.58 2.67
N HIS A 200 -24.05 -9.29 2.60
CA HIS A 200 -25.37 -8.79 2.20
C HIS A 200 -25.36 -8.02 0.88
N GLY A 201 -24.17 -7.73 0.35
CA GLY A 201 -24.04 -6.79 -0.76
C GLY A 201 -24.33 -5.35 -0.31
N PRO A 202 -24.37 -4.41 -1.24
CA PRO A 202 -24.71 -3.02 -0.94
C PRO A 202 -26.21 -2.88 -0.61
N ASP A 203 -26.55 -1.97 0.28
CA ASP A 203 -27.94 -1.60 0.54
C ASP A 203 -28.52 -0.81 -0.65
N LEU A 204 -29.10 -1.56 -1.59
CA LEU A 204 -29.71 -0.99 -2.79
C LEU A 204 -30.95 -0.15 -2.46
N ALA A 205 -31.63 -0.37 -1.33
CA ALA A 205 -32.82 0.39 -0.97
C ALA A 205 -32.46 1.84 -0.61
N LEU A 206 -31.48 2.03 0.28
CA LEU A 206 -30.94 3.35 0.61
C LEU A 206 -30.38 4.07 -0.63
N THR A 207 -29.70 3.32 -1.50
CA THR A 207 -29.09 3.88 -2.72
C THR A 207 -30.16 4.33 -3.74
N LEU A 208 -31.24 3.55 -3.91
CA LEU A 208 -32.35 3.88 -4.78
C LEU A 208 -33.16 5.07 -4.24
N GLU A 209 -33.38 5.17 -2.93
CA GLU A 209 -34.07 6.30 -2.31
C GLU A 209 -33.33 7.62 -2.53
N ALA A 210 -32.00 7.62 -2.37
CA ALA A 210 -31.18 8.80 -2.63
C ALA A 210 -31.24 9.23 -4.11
N ILE A 211 -31.14 8.27 -5.05
CA ILE A 211 -31.25 8.54 -6.50
C ILE A 211 -32.63 9.06 -6.86
N GLU A 212 -33.69 8.50 -6.27
CA GLU A 212 -35.05 8.96 -6.52
C GLU A 212 -35.28 10.37 -5.98
N ALA A 213 -34.70 10.71 -4.82
CA ALA A 213 -34.75 12.06 -4.26
C ALA A 213 -34.03 13.08 -5.16
N ASP A 214 -32.81 12.78 -5.60
CA ASP A 214 -32.02 13.63 -6.50
C ASP A 214 -32.70 13.81 -7.85
N TRP A 215 -33.28 12.72 -8.40
CA TRP A 215 -34.08 12.76 -9.61
C TRP A 215 -35.28 13.70 -9.46
N LYS A 216 -36.07 13.55 -8.38
CA LYS A 216 -37.22 14.41 -8.10
C LYS A 216 -36.81 15.87 -7.97
N GLN A 217 -35.71 16.16 -7.28
CA GLN A 217 -35.18 17.52 -7.13
C GLN A 217 -34.76 18.12 -8.47
N THR A 218 -34.02 17.36 -9.28
CA THR A 218 -33.56 17.79 -10.60
C THR A 218 -34.73 18.05 -11.54
N LEU A 219 -35.73 17.16 -11.53
CA LEU A 219 -36.91 17.27 -12.38
C LEU A 219 -37.80 18.44 -11.95
N ALA A 220 -37.90 18.72 -10.64
CA ALA A 220 -38.55 19.92 -10.12
C ALA A 220 -37.84 21.21 -10.58
N GLY A 221 -36.50 21.23 -10.54
CA GLY A 221 -35.69 22.35 -11.04
C GLY A 221 -35.85 22.56 -12.56
N LEU A 222 -35.90 21.50 -13.36
CA LEU A 222 -36.15 21.61 -14.80
C LEU A 222 -37.56 22.13 -15.10
N ARG A 223 -38.57 21.67 -14.35
CA ARG A 223 -39.94 22.18 -14.46
C ARG A 223 -40.04 23.65 -14.11
N SER A 224 -39.35 24.11 -13.06
CA SER A 224 -39.34 25.53 -12.69
C SER A 224 -38.66 26.42 -13.73
N GLN A 225 -37.69 25.89 -14.49
CA GLN A 225 -37.03 26.60 -15.58
C GLN A 225 -37.82 26.59 -16.90
N GLN A 226 -38.79 25.68 -17.06
CA GLN A 226 -39.54 25.54 -18.31
C GLN A 226 -40.39 26.78 -18.64
N GLY A 227 -40.99 27.43 -17.64
CA GLY A 227 -41.73 28.68 -17.78
C GLY A 227 -40.85 29.85 -18.24
N PRO A 228 -39.74 30.15 -17.53
CA PRO A 228 -38.74 31.14 -17.93
C PRO A 228 -38.19 30.94 -19.35
N VAL A 229 -37.87 29.70 -19.73
CA VAL A 229 -37.36 29.38 -21.08
C VAL A 229 -38.42 29.65 -22.15
N LYS A 230 -39.67 29.22 -21.92
CA LYS A 230 -40.79 29.52 -22.84
C LYS A 230 -41.04 31.02 -22.96
N ALA A 231 -41.04 31.74 -21.84
CA ALA A 231 -41.23 33.20 -21.81
C ALA A 231 -40.09 33.94 -22.53
N ALA A 232 -38.84 33.53 -22.33
CA ALA A 232 -37.68 34.07 -23.05
C ALA A 232 -37.76 33.78 -24.57
N GLY A 233 -38.22 32.58 -24.95
CA GLY A 233 -38.49 32.22 -26.34
C GLY A 233 -39.55 33.12 -26.98
N GLN A 234 -40.67 33.34 -26.28
CA GLN A 234 -41.74 34.24 -26.74
C GLN A 234 -41.28 35.70 -26.83
N ALA A 235 -40.54 36.21 -25.84
CA ALA A 235 -40.00 37.57 -25.85
C ALA A 235 -39.01 37.78 -27.02
N ASN A 236 -38.25 36.75 -27.39
CA ASN A 236 -37.32 36.81 -28.52
C ASN A 236 -37.95 36.49 -29.88
N GLN A 237 -39.19 35.98 -29.96
CA GLN A 237 -39.85 35.71 -31.26
C GLN A 237 -39.87 36.95 -32.15
N GLY A 238 -40.13 38.13 -31.60
CA GLY A 238 -40.13 39.39 -32.38
C GLY A 238 -38.76 39.77 -32.93
N ARG A 239 -37.66 39.40 -32.25
CA ARG A 239 -36.28 39.64 -32.73
C ARG A 239 -35.89 38.63 -33.81
N VAL A 240 -36.26 37.36 -33.65
CA VAL A 240 -36.05 36.30 -34.65
C VAL A 240 -36.84 36.60 -35.94
N ARG A 241 -38.10 37.06 -35.83
CA ARG A 241 -38.91 37.50 -36.98
C ARG A 241 -38.28 38.68 -37.72
N ARG A 242 -37.64 39.64 -37.03
CA ARG A 242 -36.92 40.76 -37.67
C ARG A 242 -35.66 40.31 -38.42
N ALA A 243 -34.98 39.27 -37.94
CA ALA A 243 -33.81 38.71 -38.63
C ALA A 243 -34.19 37.96 -39.94
N GLN A 244 -35.46 37.59 -40.12
CA GLN A 244 -35.99 36.99 -41.35
C GLN A 244 -36.46 38.03 -42.40
N ALA A 245 -36.25 39.33 -42.17
CA ALA A 245 -36.52 40.35 -43.19
C ALA A 245 -35.65 40.08 -44.43
N LEU A 246 -36.29 39.72 -45.54
CA LEU A 246 -35.62 39.45 -46.81
C LEU A 246 -35.14 40.76 -47.45
N ALA A 247 -33.83 40.85 -47.71
CA ALA A 247 -33.25 41.90 -48.52
C ALA A 247 -33.53 41.61 -50.01
N LYS A 248 -34.35 42.43 -50.66
CA LYS A 248 -34.55 42.35 -52.11
C LYS A 248 -33.38 43.04 -52.79
N ALA A 249 -32.61 42.28 -53.55
CA ALA A 249 -31.48 42.79 -54.32
C ALA A 249 -31.97 43.71 -55.46
N PRO A 250 -31.25 44.79 -55.77
CA PRO A 250 -31.62 45.69 -56.85
C PRO A 250 -31.48 45.00 -58.21
N SER A 251 -32.40 45.29 -59.13
CA SER A 251 -32.41 44.74 -60.49
C SER A 251 -31.48 45.47 -61.46
N SER A 252 -30.73 46.48 -60.99
CA SER A 252 -29.75 47.24 -61.79
C SER A 252 -28.48 47.55 -60.98
N ARG A 253 -27.37 47.78 -61.70
CA ARG A 253 -26.02 47.97 -61.13
C ARG A 253 -25.85 49.21 -60.25
N GLN A 254 -26.81 50.15 -60.28
CA GLN A 254 -26.81 51.39 -59.48
C GLN A 254 -27.96 51.45 -58.46
N GLY A 255 -28.74 50.38 -58.29
CA GLY A 255 -29.87 50.35 -57.35
C GLY A 255 -29.46 50.12 -55.90
N THR A 256 -30.33 50.50 -54.97
CA THR A 256 -30.19 50.26 -53.52
C THR A 256 -31.01 49.05 -53.09
N TYR A 257 -30.52 48.30 -52.10
CA TYR A 257 -31.25 47.18 -51.50
C TYR A 257 -32.51 47.68 -50.79
N GLN A 258 -33.64 47.00 -51.02
CA GLN A 258 -34.88 47.27 -50.30
C GLN A 258 -35.12 46.19 -49.25
N PHE A 259 -35.38 46.62 -48.01
CA PHE A 259 -35.73 45.75 -46.91
C PHE A 259 -37.24 45.81 -46.70
N SER A 260 -37.94 44.72 -46.96
CA SER A 260 -39.38 44.61 -46.68
C SER A 260 -39.60 43.85 -45.37
N GLN A 261 -40.32 44.46 -44.43
CA GLN A 261 -40.89 43.77 -43.28
C GLN A 261 -42.25 43.19 -43.68
N GLU A 262 -42.27 42.10 -44.42
CA GLU A 262 -43.48 41.28 -44.55
C GLU A 262 -43.44 40.20 -43.48
N GLU A 263 -44.44 40.17 -42.59
CA GLU A 263 -44.59 39.06 -41.65
C GLU A 263 -44.80 37.76 -42.45
N VAL A 264 -43.86 36.83 -42.34
CA VAL A 264 -44.05 35.46 -42.84
C VAL A 264 -45.19 34.84 -42.03
N LYS A 265 -46.38 34.77 -42.63
CA LYS A 265 -47.49 34.03 -42.04
C LYS A 265 -47.12 32.54 -42.03
N PRO A 266 -47.47 31.80 -40.96
CA PRO A 266 -47.26 30.36 -40.95
C PRO A 266 -47.96 29.74 -42.17
N PHE A 267 -47.28 28.81 -42.84
CA PHE A 267 -47.91 27.97 -43.86
C PHE A 267 -49.09 27.25 -43.19
N VAL A 268 -50.29 27.46 -43.73
CA VAL A 268 -51.50 26.69 -43.36
C VAL A 268 -51.45 25.36 -44.10
#